data_AF-A0AAD8GMM5-F1
#
_entry.id   AF-A0AAD8GMM5-F1
#
_cell.length_a   1.000
_cell.length_b   1.000
_cell.length_c   1.000
_cell.angle_alpha   90.00
_cell.angle_beta   90.00
_cell.angle_gamma   90.00
#
_symmetry.space_group_name_H-M   'P 1'
#
loop_
_entity.id
_entity.type
_entity.pdbx_description
1 polymer ?
#
loop_
_entity_poly.entity_id
_entity_poly.type
_entity_poly.pdbx_seq_one_letter_code
_entity_poly.pdbx_strand_id
1 'polypeptide(L)'
;MGVQSPNLMRNKKTCRAIGIPTIDLSMDRTLVSQLIIRACEEHGFFKLTNHGVSSQIISRIEEVSYDFFAKPGFQKQQAGPLTPFGYGCKSIGFHGDKGELEYLLLDANPASSIPQRTKAISNDPEKFSCVVDDYVQAVRDLTCDILHLVAEGLGLADKSTFSRLIDDVESDSVFRVNHYPPMDQNQKVLNPISKFQMHDTNLPNNATPSRVGFGEHSDPQILTILRSNDVGGLQICSRDGLWVSVPPNPSEFCVLVGDAFQALTNDRFKGVRHRVMANSNKPRLSMMYFGAPSLNAMVSPLPQMVSSNSPTLYKPFTWGEFKKAAFSLRLAGRRLDQFKSSQLRCLNLASGDITNEGLIEMVQKPPLLDELHLYCINISKKDIKAIGHSCPHLKTFRLNYKGNRDVYLGCDENALATEKTMPGLRHLQLFGNRVTRDGLLAIIDNCPHLESLDIQNCFQATNLRPDLVRRLSQQIRLATGQAYMASLMLLLEALVRGQHDIAMECDPAEKYRESLQGNIEAGIRYTVYNCARGSSSAEKEMHTWKIAQICIWP
;
A
#
# COMPACT_ATOMS: atom_id res chain seq x y z
N MET A 1 0.74 -41.00 36.88
CA MET A 1 1.56 -40.16 35.97
C MET A 1 0.61 -39.28 35.17
N GLY A 2 0.90 -37.99 35.07
CA GLY A 2 0.05 -37.02 34.35
C GLY A 2 0.77 -35.68 34.34
N VAL A 3 1.47 -35.38 33.24
CA VAL A 3 2.35 -34.22 33.13
C VAL A 3 1.51 -32.95 32.97
N GLN A 4 1.76 -31.95 33.81
CA GLN A 4 1.13 -30.64 33.67
C GLN A 4 1.71 -29.90 32.44
N SER A 5 0.83 -29.45 31.54
CA SER A 5 1.23 -28.55 30.45
C SER A 5 1.71 -27.21 31.02
N PRO A 6 2.85 -26.66 30.54
CA PRO A 6 3.35 -25.38 31.02
C PRO A 6 2.47 -24.23 30.53
N ASN A 7 1.88 -23.48 31.46
CA ASN A 7 1.17 -22.25 31.16
C ASN A 7 2.13 -21.22 30.54
N LEU A 8 1.89 -20.86 29.28
CA LEU A 8 2.63 -19.80 28.60
C LEU A 8 2.28 -18.46 29.25
N MET A 9 3.14 -17.99 30.15
CA MET A 9 3.06 -16.67 30.79
C MET A 9 3.00 -15.58 29.71
N ARG A 10 1.79 -15.08 29.45
CA ARG A 10 1.52 -14.00 28.50
C ARG A 10 2.04 -12.70 29.08
N ASN A 11 3.34 -12.45 28.90
CA ASN A 11 4.02 -11.23 29.36
C ASN A 11 3.19 -10.01 28.97
N LYS A 12 2.65 -9.31 29.98
CA LYS A 12 2.01 -8.02 29.81
C LYS A 12 3.09 -7.06 29.32
N LYS A 13 3.13 -6.79 28.01
CA LYS A 13 3.86 -5.63 27.48
C LYS A 13 3.25 -4.40 28.16
N THR A 14 3.98 -3.81 29.09
CA THR A 14 3.64 -2.53 29.70
C THR A 14 3.48 -1.51 28.57
N CYS A 15 2.30 -0.90 28.47
CA CYS A 15 2.09 0.22 27.56
C CYS A 15 3.13 1.29 27.89
N ARG A 16 4.07 1.54 26.97
CA ARG A 16 4.85 2.78 27.02
C ARG A 16 3.85 3.91 26.92
N ALA A 17 3.89 4.86 27.86
CA ALA A 17 3.14 6.09 27.70
C ALA A 17 3.66 6.76 26.42
N ILE A 18 2.84 6.77 25.37
CA ILE A 18 3.18 7.40 24.10
C ILE A 18 3.12 8.91 24.35
N GLY A 19 4.29 9.50 24.64
CA GLY A 19 4.44 10.94 24.69
C GLY A 19 4.05 11.52 23.33
N ILE A 20 3.08 12.44 23.33
CA ILE A 20 2.75 13.19 22.13
C ILE A 20 3.89 14.19 21.90
N PRO A 21 4.60 14.15 20.76
CA PRO A 21 5.69 15.08 20.51
C PRO A 21 5.16 16.50 20.44
N THR A 22 5.76 17.39 21.23
CA THR A 22 5.53 18.85 21.17
C THR A 22 6.84 19.48 20.72
N ILE A 23 6.76 20.30 19.68
CA ILE A 23 7.92 20.89 19.00
C ILE A 23 7.80 22.41 19.13
N ASP A 24 8.87 23.04 19.56
CA ASP A 24 8.99 24.49 19.75
C ASP A 24 9.70 25.09 18.54
N LEU A 25 9.00 25.92 17.77
CA LEU A 25 9.54 26.52 16.54
C LEU A 25 10.56 27.65 16.79
N SER A 26 10.79 28.05 18.04
CA SER A 26 11.86 29.00 18.41
C SER A 26 13.22 28.34 18.66
N MET A 27 13.27 27.00 18.67
CA MET A 27 14.52 26.23 18.80
C MET A 27 15.38 26.30 17.52
N ASP A 28 16.61 25.78 17.59
CA ASP A 28 17.49 25.65 16.42
C ASP A 28 16.79 24.98 15.23
N ARG A 29 16.90 25.60 14.05
CA ARG A 29 16.16 25.22 12.85
C ARG A 29 16.42 23.77 12.42
N THR A 30 17.68 23.33 12.48
CA THR A 30 18.05 21.96 12.09
C THR A 30 17.54 20.94 13.10
N LEU A 31 17.57 21.25 14.39
CA LEU A 31 16.95 20.41 15.42
C LEU A 31 15.41 20.35 15.28
N VAL A 32 14.74 21.47 15.02
CA VAL A 32 13.30 21.53 14.75
C VAL A 32 12.95 20.65 13.55
N SER A 33 13.68 20.79 12.45
CA SER A 33 13.51 19.96 11.24
C SER A 33 13.61 18.46 11.58
N GLN A 34 14.65 18.04 12.30
CA GLN A 34 14.83 16.63 12.71
C GLN A 34 13.69 16.12 13.62
N LEU A 35 13.20 16.95 14.54
CA LEU A 35 12.07 16.61 15.42
C LEU A 35 10.77 16.45 14.62
N ILE A 36 10.51 17.31 13.63
CA ILE A 36 9.35 17.21 12.75
C ILE A 36 9.42 15.93 11.93
N ILE A 37 10.57 15.61 11.31
CA ILE A 37 10.76 14.36 10.57
C ILE A 37 10.45 13.15 11.45
N ARG A 38 11.02 13.09 12.66
CA ARG A 38 10.78 11.98 13.59
C ARG A 38 9.31 11.87 13.99
N ALA A 39 8.63 12.99 14.23
CA ALA A 39 7.21 12.96 14.58
C ALA A 39 6.31 12.53 13.42
N CYS A 40 6.58 12.99 12.20
CA CYS A 40 5.90 12.55 10.98
C CYS A 40 6.11 11.05 10.70
N GLU A 41 7.33 10.55 10.94
CA GLU A 41 7.64 9.13 10.84
C GLU A 41 6.94 8.32 11.94
N GLU A 42 7.24 8.56 13.21
CA GLU A 42 6.80 7.71 14.34
C GLU A 42 5.30 7.81 14.61
N HIS A 43 4.71 9.01 14.54
CA HIS A 43 3.35 9.29 14.99
C HIS A 43 2.38 9.73 13.88
N GLY A 44 2.88 10.37 12.82
CA GLY A 44 2.04 11.11 11.87
C GLY A 44 1.35 12.34 12.48
N PHE A 45 1.79 12.76 13.67
CA PHE A 45 1.15 13.75 14.52
C PHE A 45 2.17 14.44 15.42
N PHE A 46 2.06 15.77 15.59
CA PHE A 46 2.77 16.51 16.63
C PHE A 46 2.00 17.76 17.06
N LYS A 47 2.41 18.33 18.19
CA LYS A 47 2.01 19.66 18.64
C LYS A 47 3.10 20.69 18.30
N LEU A 48 2.69 21.92 18.06
CA LEU A 48 3.56 23.07 17.82
C LEU A 48 3.31 24.16 18.87
N THR A 49 4.40 24.68 19.43
CA THR A 49 4.42 25.89 20.27
C THR A 49 5.39 26.93 19.71
N ASN A 50 5.31 28.17 20.21
CA ASN A 50 6.07 29.33 19.74
C ASN A 50 5.99 29.54 18.21
N HIS A 51 4.80 29.30 17.66
CA HIS A 51 4.51 29.16 16.22
C HIS A 51 4.31 30.48 15.45
N GLY A 52 4.65 31.64 16.02
CA GLY A 52 4.55 32.96 15.37
C GLY A 52 3.14 33.54 15.15
N VAL A 53 2.13 32.71 14.86
CA VAL A 53 0.74 33.16 14.63
C VAL A 53 0.22 34.01 15.81
N SER A 54 -0.15 35.26 15.52
CA SER A 54 -0.57 36.24 16.52
C SER A 54 -1.80 35.80 17.31
N SER A 55 -1.76 35.96 18.63
CA SER A 55 -2.91 35.74 19.51
C SER A 55 -4.12 36.60 19.14
N GLN A 56 -3.90 37.81 18.60
CA GLN A 56 -4.99 38.68 18.12
C GLN A 56 -5.67 38.15 16.86
N ILE A 57 -4.95 37.44 15.99
CA ILE A 57 -5.53 36.75 14.83
C ILE A 57 -6.39 35.58 15.33
N ILE A 58 -5.85 34.77 16.26
CA ILE A 58 -6.55 33.63 16.87
C ILE A 58 -7.82 34.07 17.62
N SER A 59 -7.75 35.10 18.46
CA SER A 59 -8.92 35.57 19.22
C SER A 59 -10.03 36.13 18.33
N ARG A 60 -9.70 36.87 17.27
CA ARG A 60 -10.71 37.40 16.32
C ARG A 60 -11.47 36.28 15.61
N ILE A 61 -10.78 35.23 15.13
CA ILE A 61 -11.47 34.11 14.46
C ILE A 61 -12.32 33.29 15.44
N GLU A 62 -11.90 33.17 16.71
CA GLU A 62 -12.72 32.55 17.76
C GLU A 62 -14.00 33.34 18.02
N GLU A 63 -13.88 34.67 18.21
CA GLU A 63 -15.00 35.58 18.46
C GLU A 63 -16.10 35.43 17.38
N VAL A 64 -15.75 35.64 16.11
CA VAL A 64 -16.72 35.54 15.01
C VAL A 64 -17.26 34.12 14.81
N SER A 65 -16.50 33.09 15.20
CA SER A 65 -16.96 31.70 15.19
C SER A 65 -18.00 31.44 16.29
N TYR A 66 -17.75 31.88 17.52
CA TYR A 66 -18.71 31.76 18.62
C TYR A 66 -19.97 32.57 18.33
N ASP A 67 -19.85 33.79 17.80
CA ASP A 67 -21.00 34.61 17.38
C ASP A 67 -21.88 33.88 16.35
N PHE A 68 -21.26 33.23 15.35
CA PHE A 68 -22.02 32.42 14.40
C PHE A 68 -22.72 31.24 15.08
N PHE A 69 -22.01 30.44 15.89
CA PHE A 69 -22.61 29.24 16.50
C PHE A 69 -23.63 29.57 17.61
N ALA A 70 -23.58 30.76 18.20
CA ALA A 70 -24.59 31.26 19.12
C ALA A 70 -25.93 31.60 18.45
N LYS A 71 -25.96 31.81 17.11
CA LYS A 71 -27.20 32.11 16.39
C LYS A 71 -28.25 30.98 16.51
N PRO A 72 -29.55 31.32 16.50
CA PRO A 72 -30.62 30.32 16.39
C PRO A 72 -30.44 29.38 15.20
N GLY A 73 -30.83 28.11 15.36
CA GLY A 73 -30.60 27.07 14.35
C GLY A 73 -31.15 27.39 12.96
N PHE A 74 -32.26 28.12 12.86
CA PHE A 74 -32.84 28.54 11.57
C PHE A 74 -31.98 29.59 10.85
N GLN A 75 -31.25 30.45 11.58
CA GLN A 75 -30.31 31.41 10.98
C GLN A 75 -29.06 30.69 10.49
N LYS A 76 -28.50 29.77 11.31
CA LYS A 76 -27.32 28.97 10.92
C LYS A 76 -27.59 28.15 9.66
N GLN A 77 -28.81 27.61 9.50
CA GLN A 77 -29.23 26.89 8.30
C GLN A 77 -29.21 27.74 7.01
N GLN A 78 -29.34 29.07 7.09
CA GLN A 78 -29.25 29.96 5.92
C GLN A 78 -27.83 30.05 5.35
N ALA A 79 -26.79 29.69 6.13
CA ALA A 79 -25.42 29.56 5.66
C ALA A 79 -25.14 28.20 4.99
N GLY A 80 -26.13 27.28 4.98
CA GLY A 80 -26.11 26.04 4.20
C GLY A 80 -26.96 26.15 2.92
N PRO A 81 -27.15 25.04 2.18
CA PRO A 81 -26.54 23.74 2.38
C PRO A 81 -25.05 23.71 1.98
N LEU A 82 -24.36 22.64 2.38
CA LEU A 82 -22.99 22.31 1.99
C LEU A 82 -22.93 21.89 0.52
N THR A 83 -22.59 22.81 -0.37
CA THR A 83 -22.15 22.52 -1.75
C THR A 83 -21.56 23.77 -2.41
N PRO A 84 -20.22 23.86 -2.62
CA PRO A 84 -19.17 23.05 -1.99
C PRO A 84 -18.91 23.41 -0.51
N PHE A 85 -19.26 24.65 -0.12
CA PHE A 85 -19.00 25.23 1.21
C PHE A 85 -20.31 25.57 1.94
N GLY A 86 -20.22 25.97 3.22
CA GLY A 86 -21.35 26.43 4.03
C GLY A 86 -21.46 25.76 5.40
N TYR A 87 -22.64 25.87 6.01
CA TYR A 87 -22.97 25.29 7.31
C TYR A 87 -23.47 23.84 7.21
N GLY A 88 -22.96 22.99 8.12
CA GLY A 88 -23.39 21.61 8.33
C GLY A 88 -23.76 21.32 9.78
N CYS A 89 -24.71 20.42 9.99
CA CYS A 89 -25.13 19.97 11.32
C CYS A 89 -25.31 18.45 11.34
N LYS A 90 -24.62 17.80 12.27
CA LYS A 90 -24.50 16.34 12.52
C LYS A 90 -24.00 15.48 11.36
N SER A 91 -24.57 15.59 10.16
CA SER A 91 -24.17 14.81 8.98
C SER A 91 -22.76 15.18 8.51
N ILE A 92 -21.96 14.17 8.15
CA ILE A 92 -20.58 14.31 7.67
C ILE A 92 -20.45 13.57 6.33
N GLY A 93 -19.99 14.26 5.30
CA GLY A 93 -19.89 13.69 3.95
C GLY A 93 -21.24 13.25 3.38
N PHE A 94 -21.21 12.32 2.41
CA PHE A 94 -22.39 11.91 1.64
C PHE A 94 -22.93 10.51 1.98
N HIS A 95 -22.20 9.72 2.79
CA HIS A 95 -22.46 8.27 2.99
C HIS A 95 -23.04 7.90 4.36
N GLY A 96 -23.70 8.86 5.01
CA GLY A 96 -24.52 8.64 6.22
C GLY A 96 -23.75 8.72 7.53
N ASP A 97 -22.46 9.08 7.52
CA ASP A 97 -21.69 9.34 8.72
C ASP A 97 -22.28 10.54 9.50
N LYS A 98 -22.29 10.44 10.83
CA LYS A 98 -22.85 11.43 11.75
C LYS A 98 -21.96 11.63 12.97
N GLY A 99 -21.94 12.84 13.50
CA GLY A 99 -21.31 13.17 14.78
C GLY A 99 -22.14 14.18 15.59
N GLU A 100 -21.86 14.29 16.88
CA GLU A 100 -22.46 15.32 17.74
C GLU A 100 -21.69 16.64 17.59
N LEU A 101 -21.86 17.28 16.42
CA LEU A 101 -21.28 18.57 16.09
C LEU A 101 -22.14 19.37 15.11
N GLU A 102 -21.86 20.66 15.04
CA GLU A 102 -22.17 21.55 13.93
C GLU A 102 -20.88 22.19 13.40
N TYR A 103 -20.89 22.71 12.17
CA TYR A 103 -19.67 23.21 11.55
C TYR A 103 -19.90 24.21 10.41
N LEU A 104 -18.89 25.03 10.17
CA LEU A 104 -18.68 25.75 8.91
C LEU A 104 -17.56 25.06 8.12
N LEU A 105 -17.74 24.91 6.82
CA LEU A 105 -16.69 24.57 5.86
C LEU A 105 -16.59 25.70 4.84
N LEU A 106 -15.40 26.25 4.66
CA LEU A 106 -15.10 27.43 3.85
C LEU A 106 -13.95 27.11 2.88
N ASP A 107 -13.90 27.84 1.77
CA ASP A 107 -12.73 27.88 0.91
C ASP A 107 -11.56 28.51 1.70
N ALA A 108 -10.32 28.09 1.42
CA ALA A 108 -9.13 28.72 2.00
C ALA A 108 -8.43 29.69 1.02
N ASN A 109 -8.99 29.91 -0.17
CA ASN A 109 -8.44 30.84 -1.16
C ASN A 109 -9.17 32.20 -1.12
N PRO A 110 -8.46 33.32 -0.84
CA PRO A 110 -9.08 34.65 -0.72
C PRO A 110 -9.77 35.15 -2.00
N ALA A 111 -9.38 34.64 -3.17
CA ALA A 111 -9.97 35.00 -4.47
C ALA A 111 -11.34 34.33 -4.74
N SER A 112 -11.77 33.37 -3.90
CA SER A 112 -13.04 32.67 -4.06
C SER A 112 -14.24 33.56 -3.70
N SER A 113 -15.36 33.38 -4.40
CA SER A 113 -16.52 34.28 -4.31
C SER A 113 -17.43 34.00 -3.10
N ILE A 114 -16.95 34.32 -1.90
CA ILE A 114 -17.72 34.28 -0.64
C ILE A 114 -18.80 35.40 -0.42
N PRO A 115 -18.99 36.48 -1.24
CA PRO A 115 -19.91 37.59 -0.87
C PRO A 115 -21.38 37.26 -0.58
N GLN A 116 -21.92 36.18 -1.16
CA GLN A 116 -23.33 35.81 -0.92
C GLN A 116 -23.53 34.95 0.34
N ARG A 117 -22.55 34.11 0.71
CA ARG A 117 -22.66 33.24 1.90
C ARG A 117 -22.23 33.94 3.18
N THR A 118 -21.26 34.85 3.13
CA THR A 118 -20.87 35.65 4.32
C THR A 118 -22.03 36.46 4.88
N LYS A 119 -22.99 36.90 4.05
CA LYS A 119 -24.25 37.55 4.49
C LYS A 119 -25.16 36.67 5.36
N ALA A 120 -25.11 35.35 5.21
CA ALA A 120 -25.84 34.43 6.08
C ALA A 120 -25.03 34.06 7.34
N ILE A 121 -23.69 34.05 7.23
CA ILE A 121 -22.79 33.72 8.34
C ILE A 121 -22.69 34.89 9.33
N SER A 122 -22.44 36.11 8.85
CA SER A 122 -22.21 37.30 9.69
C SER A 122 -23.18 38.43 9.36
N ASN A 123 -23.50 39.23 10.37
CA ASN A 123 -24.23 40.49 10.19
C ASN A 123 -23.31 41.59 9.61
N ASP A 124 -21.99 41.40 9.75
CA ASP A 124 -20.92 42.17 9.10
C ASP A 124 -20.11 41.19 8.21
N PRO A 125 -20.49 41.03 6.93
CA PRO A 125 -19.91 40.04 6.04
C PRO A 125 -18.45 40.35 5.67
N GLU A 126 -18.10 41.64 5.57
CA GLU A 126 -16.78 42.11 5.17
C GLU A 126 -15.78 41.89 6.30
N LYS A 127 -16.13 42.28 7.53
CA LYS A 127 -15.30 41.97 8.71
C LYS A 127 -15.11 40.47 8.91
N PHE A 128 -16.15 39.67 8.66
CA PHE A 128 -16.04 38.21 8.75
C PHE A 128 -15.05 37.65 7.72
N SER A 129 -15.15 38.05 6.45
CA SER A 129 -14.17 37.65 5.42
C SER A 129 -12.75 38.01 5.84
N CYS A 130 -12.48 39.28 6.17
CA CYS A 130 -11.14 39.73 6.56
C CYS A 130 -10.58 38.96 7.77
N VAL A 131 -11.40 38.61 8.76
CA VAL A 131 -10.97 37.81 9.92
C VAL A 131 -10.68 36.35 9.55
N VAL A 132 -11.43 35.76 8.61
CA VAL A 132 -11.13 34.43 8.07
C VAL A 132 -9.85 34.47 7.24
N ASP A 133 -9.71 35.43 6.34
CA ASP A 133 -8.56 35.58 5.45
C ASP A 133 -7.26 35.82 6.23
N ASP A 134 -7.28 36.72 7.23
CA ASP A 134 -6.15 36.96 8.16
C ASP A 134 -5.69 35.66 8.84
N TYR A 135 -6.63 34.84 9.32
CA TYR A 135 -6.33 33.58 10.01
C TYR A 135 -5.84 32.50 9.04
N VAL A 136 -6.52 32.36 7.90
CA VAL A 136 -6.19 31.36 6.88
C VAL A 136 -4.81 31.64 6.28
N GLN A 137 -4.47 32.90 6.00
CA GLN A 137 -3.14 33.27 5.51
C GLN A 137 -2.06 32.97 6.56
N ALA A 138 -2.24 33.42 7.81
CA ALA A 138 -1.25 33.19 8.87
C ALA A 138 -1.02 31.69 9.16
N VAL A 139 -2.04 30.85 9.02
CA VAL A 139 -1.91 29.39 9.17
C VAL A 139 -1.38 28.72 7.89
N ARG A 140 -1.68 29.24 6.70
CA ARG A 140 -1.06 28.82 5.42
C ARG A 140 0.45 29.05 5.47
N ASP A 141 0.90 30.24 5.88
CA ASP A 141 2.31 30.62 6.02
C ASP A 141 3.04 29.66 6.98
N LEU A 142 2.46 29.42 8.17
CA LEU A 142 2.95 28.42 9.12
C LEU A 142 3.02 27.01 8.50
N THR A 143 2.05 26.62 7.67
CA THR A 143 2.06 25.32 6.97
C THR A 143 3.21 25.26 5.95
N CYS A 144 3.43 26.33 5.19
CA CYS A 144 4.54 26.44 4.25
C CYS A 144 5.90 26.32 4.98
N ASP A 145 6.07 26.95 6.13
CA ASP A 145 7.30 26.83 6.93
C ASP A 145 7.54 25.43 7.48
N ILE A 146 6.49 24.75 7.97
CA ILE A 146 6.57 23.33 8.34
C ILE A 146 6.99 22.48 7.14
N LEU A 147 6.42 22.73 5.96
CA LEU A 147 6.76 21.99 4.74
C LEU A 147 8.18 22.29 4.25
N HIS A 148 8.68 23.51 4.41
CA HIS A 148 10.09 23.85 4.19
C HIS A 148 11.02 23.07 5.13
N LEU A 149 10.69 23.01 6.43
CA LEU A 149 11.44 22.25 7.43
C LEU A 149 11.41 20.73 7.16
N VAL A 150 10.31 20.20 6.63
CA VAL A 150 10.21 18.80 6.21
C VAL A 150 11.05 18.53 4.96
N ALA A 151 10.99 19.37 3.93
CA ALA A 151 11.86 19.24 2.77
C ALA A 151 13.35 19.38 3.13
N GLU A 152 13.67 20.20 4.14
CA GLU A 152 15.01 20.32 4.71
C GLU A 152 15.49 19.01 5.34
N GLY A 153 14.72 18.44 6.27
CA GLY A 153 15.07 17.21 6.99
C GLY A 153 14.98 15.93 6.14
N LEU A 154 14.25 15.98 5.02
CA LEU A 154 14.27 14.95 3.98
C LEU A 154 15.48 15.07 3.02
N GLY A 155 16.29 16.13 3.14
CA GLY A 155 17.47 16.34 2.30
C GLY A 155 17.16 16.77 0.87
N LEU A 156 15.94 17.26 0.58
CA LEU A 156 15.56 17.71 -0.76
C LEU A 156 16.33 18.98 -1.14
N ALA A 157 16.79 19.08 -2.40
CA ALA A 157 17.52 20.26 -2.86
C ALA A 157 16.62 21.51 -2.88
N ASP A 158 15.43 21.39 -3.47
CA ASP A 158 14.38 22.41 -3.40
C ASP A 158 13.56 22.25 -2.12
N LYS A 159 13.65 23.25 -1.22
CA LYS A 159 12.86 23.24 0.02
C LYS A 159 11.38 23.53 -0.22
N SER A 160 11.04 24.17 -1.33
CA SER A 160 9.67 24.54 -1.70
C SER A 160 8.86 23.38 -2.33
N THR A 161 9.46 22.19 -2.48
CA THR A 161 8.86 21.03 -3.16
C THR A 161 7.46 20.67 -2.66
N PHE A 162 7.17 20.83 -1.37
CA PHE A 162 5.83 20.58 -0.83
C PHE A 162 5.00 21.85 -0.60
N SER A 163 5.60 22.98 -0.19
CA SER A 163 4.86 24.22 0.07
C SER A 163 4.22 24.79 -1.20
N ARG A 164 4.92 24.71 -2.35
CA ARG A 164 4.36 25.11 -3.66
C ARG A 164 3.08 24.37 -4.06
N LEU A 165 2.78 23.22 -3.45
CA LEU A 165 1.52 22.52 -3.70
C LEU A 165 0.33 23.24 -3.05
N ILE A 166 0.50 23.77 -1.83
CA ILE A 166 -0.56 24.42 -1.05
C ILE A 166 -0.61 25.95 -1.22
N ASP A 167 0.49 26.53 -1.70
CA ASP A 167 0.62 27.96 -2.01
C ASP A 167 0.20 28.30 -3.46
N ASP A 168 -0.15 27.28 -4.26
CA ASP A 168 -0.75 27.45 -5.58
C ASP A 168 -2.06 28.24 -5.49
N VAL A 169 -2.31 29.16 -6.44
CA VAL A 169 -3.56 29.94 -6.50
C VAL A 169 -4.79 29.05 -6.74
N GLU A 170 -4.58 27.92 -7.42
CA GLU A 170 -5.60 26.88 -7.67
C GLU A 170 -5.59 25.78 -6.59
N SER A 171 -4.90 25.96 -5.45
CA SER A 171 -4.89 24.96 -4.37
C SER A 171 -6.30 24.63 -3.91
N ASP A 172 -6.62 23.36 -3.67
CA ASP A 172 -7.94 22.96 -3.19
C ASP A 172 -8.03 22.98 -1.64
N SER A 173 -7.23 23.85 -1.02
CA SER A 173 -7.15 24.00 0.44
C SER A 173 -8.47 24.48 1.02
N VAL A 174 -8.83 24.00 2.21
CA VAL A 174 -10.11 24.35 2.86
C VAL A 174 -9.91 24.73 4.33
N PHE A 175 -10.78 25.62 4.82
CA PHE A 175 -10.85 26.00 6.22
C PHE A 175 -12.15 25.49 6.85
N ARG A 176 -12.05 24.92 8.06
CA ARG A 176 -13.20 24.33 8.74
C ARG A 176 -13.24 24.74 10.20
N VAL A 177 -14.41 25.15 10.68
CA VAL A 177 -14.67 25.39 12.09
C VAL A 177 -15.71 24.38 12.58
N ASN A 178 -15.35 23.55 13.55
CA ASN A 178 -16.25 22.62 14.23
C ASN A 178 -16.63 23.15 15.61
N HIS A 179 -17.93 23.18 15.90
CA HIS A 179 -18.47 23.41 17.23
C HIS A 179 -19.15 22.12 17.74
N TYR A 180 -18.69 21.64 18.89
CA TYR A 180 -19.25 20.49 19.59
C TYR A 180 -19.98 21.03 20.82
N PRO A 181 -21.32 21.17 20.80
CA PRO A 181 -22.07 21.68 21.93
C PRO A 181 -21.96 20.74 23.15
N PRO A 182 -22.10 21.26 24.39
CA PRO A 182 -22.14 20.41 25.57
C PRO A 182 -23.35 19.46 25.51
N MET A 183 -23.18 18.21 25.91
CA MET A 183 -24.30 17.28 25.96
C MET A 183 -25.27 17.63 27.10
N ASP A 184 -26.53 17.91 26.75
CA ASP A 184 -27.62 18.06 27.72
C ASP A 184 -27.75 16.79 28.57
N GLN A 185 -27.61 16.95 29.89
CA GLN A 185 -27.69 15.84 30.84
C GLN A 185 -29.11 15.26 30.93
N ASN A 186 -30.15 16.03 30.57
CA ASN A 186 -31.53 15.56 30.58
C ASN A 186 -31.85 14.60 29.42
N GLN A 187 -31.08 14.62 28.32
CA GLN A 187 -31.21 13.64 27.24
C GLN A 187 -30.75 12.22 27.63
N LYS A 188 -30.20 12.01 28.82
CA LYS A 188 -29.82 10.67 29.33
C LYS A 188 -31.02 9.74 29.56
N VAL A 189 -32.23 10.30 29.73
CA VAL A 189 -33.41 9.53 30.20
C VAL A 189 -34.27 8.95 29.05
N LEU A 190 -34.20 9.52 27.84
CA LEU A 190 -35.16 9.22 26.76
C LEU A 190 -34.69 8.27 25.64
N ASN A 191 -33.42 7.86 25.61
CA ASN A 191 -32.90 6.95 24.57
C ASN A 191 -32.58 5.55 25.12
N PRO A 192 -33.54 4.60 25.10
CA PRO A 192 -33.26 3.20 25.44
C PRO A 192 -32.40 2.53 24.36
N ILE A 193 -31.10 2.44 24.63
CA ILE A 193 -30.12 1.44 24.15
C ILE A 193 -30.37 0.89 22.74
N SER A 194 -29.70 1.47 21.73
CA SER A 194 -29.41 0.76 20.48
C SER A 194 -28.41 -0.38 20.75
N LYS A 195 -28.88 -1.63 20.73
CA LYS A 195 -28.15 -2.85 21.14
C LYS A 195 -26.97 -3.29 20.22
N PHE A 196 -26.27 -2.36 19.59
CA PHE A 196 -25.17 -2.64 18.64
C PHE A 196 -23.94 -1.75 18.85
N GLN A 197 -23.39 -1.74 20.06
CA GLN A 197 -22.00 -1.35 20.29
C GLN A 197 -21.28 -2.48 21.04
N MET A 198 -20.06 -2.81 20.59
CA MET A 198 -19.33 -3.96 21.09
C MET A 198 -18.92 -3.80 22.55
N HIS A 199 -18.94 -4.91 23.27
CA HIS A 199 -18.49 -5.03 24.64
C HIS A 199 -17.04 -4.58 24.83
N ASP A 200 -16.85 -3.43 25.46
CA ASP A 200 -15.62 -3.10 26.20
C ASP A 200 -15.92 -3.29 27.70
N THR A 201 -15.52 -4.43 28.25
CA THR A 201 -16.07 -5.00 29.50
C THR A 201 -15.47 -4.45 30.80
N ASN A 202 -14.85 -3.27 30.77
CA ASN A 202 -14.11 -2.70 31.91
C ASN A 202 -14.47 -1.25 32.26
N LEU A 203 -15.69 -0.80 31.99
CA LEU A 203 -16.18 0.51 32.44
C LEU A 203 -17.03 0.39 33.73
N PRO A 204 -16.81 1.23 34.75
CA PRO A 204 -17.65 1.26 35.95
C PRO A 204 -19.09 1.67 35.64
N ASN A 205 -20.06 1.17 36.41
CA ASN A 205 -21.51 1.33 36.21
C ASN A 205 -22.08 2.77 36.24
N ASN A 206 -21.24 3.81 36.25
CA ASN A 206 -21.64 5.22 36.19
C ASN A 206 -21.04 5.99 34.97
N ALA A 207 -20.34 5.31 34.07
CA ALA A 207 -19.81 5.96 32.87
C ALA A 207 -20.94 6.25 31.85
N THR A 208 -21.23 7.53 31.61
CA THR A 208 -22.10 7.94 30.49
C THR A 208 -21.47 7.51 29.16
N PRO A 209 -22.22 6.90 28.23
CA PRO A 209 -21.66 6.50 26.93
C PRO A 209 -21.16 7.74 26.18
N SER A 210 -19.84 7.82 26.00
CA SER A 210 -19.18 8.93 25.32
C SER A 210 -19.60 8.94 23.85
N ARG A 211 -20.43 9.91 23.44
CA ARG A 211 -20.85 10.04 22.04
C ARG A 211 -19.67 10.49 21.17
N VAL A 212 -19.70 10.07 19.92
CA VAL A 212 -18.74 10.50 18.90
C VAL A 212 -19.10 11.91 18.44
N GLY A 213 -18.23 12.88 18.69
CA GLY A 213 -18.34 14.23 18.15
C GLY A 213 -17.96 14.27 16.67
N PHE A 214 -16.89 13.58 16.28
CA PHE A 214 -16.49 13.36 14.89
C PHE A 214 -15.85 11.98 14.74
N GLY A 215 -16.23 11.23 13.70
CA GLY A 215 -15.83 9.83 13.51
C GLY A 215 -14.34 9.62 13.24
N GLU A 216 -13.90 8.36 13.33
CA GLU A 216 -12.51 7.98 13.10
C GLU A 216 -12.11 8.03 11.62
N HIS A 217 -11.06 8.78 11.28
CA HIS A 217 -10.57 8.96 9.90
C HIS A 217 -9.10 9.39 9.91
N SER A 218 -8.38 9.26 8.80
CA SER A 218 -7.26 10.15 8.48
C SER A 218 -7.75 11.36 7.68
N ASP A 219 -6.93 12.40 7.52
CA ASP A 219 -7.23 13.49 6.58
C ASP A 219 -6.72 13.15 5.18
N PRO A 220 -7.47 13.43 4.10
CA PRO A 220 -7.00 13.13 2.74
C PRO A 220 -5.87 14.05 2.25
N GLN A 221 -5.78 15.30 2.75
CA GLN A 221 -4.87 16.36 2.30
C GLN A 221 -3.37 16.09 2.61
N ILE A 222 -2.49 17.08 2.42
CA ILE A 222 -1.05 16.96 2.72
C ILE A 222 -0.82 17.10 4.23
N LEU A 223 -1.22 18.25 4.80
CA LEU A 223 -1.19 18.51 6.24
C LEU A 223 -2.50 19.14 6.70
N THR A 224 -2.89 18.83 7.93
CA THR A 224 -3.94 19.55 8.65
C THR A 224 -3.34 20.28 9.84
N ILE A 225 -3.59 21.59 9.93
CA ILE A 225 -3.19 22.42 11.07
C ILE A 225 -4.44 22.74 11.89
N LEU A 226 -4.56 22.10 13.06
CA LEU A 226 -5.72 22.16 13.96
C LEU A 226 -5.38 22.96 15.22
N ARG A 227 -6.25 23.88 15.62
CA ARG A 227 -6.23 24.51 16.95
C ARG A 227 -7.61 24.42 17.60
N SER A 228 -7.67 24.29 18.91
CA SER A 228 -8.94 24.27 19.66
C SER A 228 -8.89 25.10 20.94
N ASN A 229 -10.06 25.38 21.50
CA ASN A 229 -10.17 25.92 22.85
C ASN A 229 -9.70 24.90 23.92
N ASP A 230 -9.74 25.28 25.19
CA ASP A 230 -9.31 24.46 26.35
C ASP A 230 -10.31 23.34 26.70
N VAL A 231 -10.74 22.58 25.69
CA VAL A 231 -11.71 21.49 25.84
C VAL A 231 -11.20 20.28 25.07
N GLY A 232 -10.87 19.24 25.83
CA GLY A 232 -10.42 17.96 25.30
C GLY A 232 -11.51 17.24 24.49
N GLY A 233 -11.08 16.25 23.71
CA GLY A 233 -11.97 15.43 22.89
C GLY A 233 -11.26 14.79 21.70
N LEU A 234 -10.22 15.45 21.17
CA LEU A 234 -9.35 14.88 20.14
C LEU A 234 -8.62 13.64 20.65
N GLN A 235 -8.69 12.56 19.88
CA GLN A 235 -7.91 11.34 20.10
C GLN A 235 -7.23 10.93 18.81
N ILE A 236 -5.99 10.46 18.91
CA ILE A 236 -5.21 9.88 17.80
C ILE A 236 -5.05 8.38 18.03
N CYS A 237 -5.00 7.60 16.94
CA CYS A 237 -4.76 6.17 16.98
C CYS A 237 -3.28 5.92 16.68
N SER A 238 -2.58 5.35 17.66
CA SER A 238 -1.18 4.95 17.54
C SER A 238 -1.01 3.78 16.55
N ARG A 239 0.25 3.54 16.14
CA ARG A 239 0.63 2.41 15.27
C ARG A 239 0.20 1.03 15.81
N ASP A 240 0.11 0.88 17.14
CA ASP A 240 -0.35 -0.34 17.81
C ASP A 240 -1.89 -0.46 17.91
N GLY A 241 -2.64 0.49 17.32
CA GLY A 241 -4.10 0.53 17.34
C GLY A 241 -4.72 1.11 18.63
N LEU A 242 -3.89 1.63 19.54
CA LEU A 242 -4.36 2.24 20.79
C LEU A 242 -4.76 3.70 20.57
N TRP A 243 -5.96 4.07 21.02
CA TRP A 243 -6.46 5.45 21.02
C TRP A 243 -5.87 6.24 22.19
N VAL A 244 -5.13 7.30 21.88
CA VAL A 244 -4.49 8.22 22.83
C VAL A 244 -5.23 9.55 22.80
N SER A 245 -5.70 10.03 23.96
CA SER A 245 -6.31 11.36 24.08
C SER A 245 -5.25 12.45 23.99
N VAL A 246 -5.48 13.47 23.17
CA VAL A 246 -4.61 14.64 23.06
C VAL A 246 -5.04 15.66 24.12
N PRO A 247 -4.16 16.05 25.08
CA PRO A 247 -4.49 17.12 26.02
C PRO A 247 -4.72 18.44 25.27
N PRO A 248 -5.81 19.18 25.54
CA PRO A 248 -6.04 20.48 24.93
C PRO A 248 -4.97 21.48 25.41
N ASN A 249 -4.61 22.42 24.54
CA ASN A 249 -3.87 23.62 24.89
C ASN A 249 -4.23 24.72 23.87
N PRO A 250 -4.87 25.85 24.26
CA PRO A 250 -5.25 26.92 23.34
C PRO A 250 -4.09 27.65 22.65
N SER A 251 -2.88 27.52 23.21
CA SER A 251 -1.64 28.14 22.75
C SER A 251 -0.78 27.21 21.88
N GLU A 252 -1.32 26.06 21.47
CA GLU A 252 -0.64 25.10 20.60
C GLU A 252 -1.47 24.80 19.36
N PHE A 253 -0.79 24.56 18.24
CA PHE A 253 -1.38 23.88 17.09
C PHE A 253 -1.09 22.38 17.14
N CYS A 254 -2.02 21.56 16.68
CA CYS A 254 -1.83 20.15 16.38
C CYS A 254 -1.65 20.00 14.86
N VAL A 255 -0.58 19.33 14.44
CA VAL A 255 -0.28 19.04 13.05
C VAL A 255 -0.53 17.57 12.78
N LEU A 256 -1.32 17.27 11.75
CA LEU A 256 -1.65 15.92 11.31
C LEU A 256 -1.11 15.69 9.91
N VAL A 257 -0.39 14.58 9.71
CA VAL A 257 -0.04 14.08 8.38
C VAL A 257 -1.29 13.51 7.72
N GLY A 258 -1.53 13.86 6.45
CA GLY A 258 -2.63 13.33 5.66
C GLY A 258 -2.22 12.29 4.60
N ASP A 259 -3.23 11.65 4.01
CA ASP A 259 -3.11 10.53 3.06
C ASP A 259 -2.29 10.93 1.81
N ALA A 260 -2.45 12.16 1.29
CA ALA A 260 -1.69 12.63 0.13
C ALA A 260 -0.19 12.77 0.45
N PHE A 261 0.18 13.22 1.65
CA PHE A 261 1.59 13.31 2.05
C PHE A 261 2.22 11.95 2.29
N GLN A 262 1.45 11.00 2.82
CA GLN A 262 1.84 9.58 2.91
C GLN A 262 2.16 8.99 1.52
N ALA A 263 1.38 9.34 0.48
CA ALA A 263 1.68 8.93 -0.90
C ALA A 263 2.94 9.61 -1.46
N LEU A 264 3.07 10.94 -1.33
CA LEU A 264 4.26 11.69 -1.78
C LEU A 264 5.56 11.17 -1.12
N THR A 265 5.47 10.73 0.13
CA THR A 265 6.63 10.26 0.93
C THR A 265 6.80 8.74 0.93
N ASN A 266 6.04 8.02 0.10
CA ASN A 266 6.13 6.56 -0.06
C ASN A 266 6.02 5.79 1.27
N ASP A 267 5.01 6.11 2.09
CA ASP A 267 4.77 5.53 3.43
C ASP A 267 5.81 5.87 4.51
N ARG A 268 6.80 6.75 4.22
CA ARG A 268 7.77 7.23 5.21
C ARG A 268 7.07 8.02 6.32
N PHE A 269 6.17 8.94 5.96
CA PHE A 269 5.20 9.51 6.89
C PHE A 269 3.87 8.81 6.70
N LYS A 270 3.15 8.53 7.79
CA LYS A 270 1.84 7.85 7.71
C LYS A 270 0.75 8.72 8.26
N GLY A 271 -0.36 8.80 7.53
CA GLY A 271 -1.52 9.58 7.89
C GLY A 271 -2.10 9.10 9.22
N VAL A 272 -2.18 10.00 10.21
CA VAL A 272 -2.65 9.64 11.54
C VAL A 272 -4.17 9.46 11.53
N ARG A 273 -4.66 8.29 11.96
CA ARG A 273 -6.09 8.14 12.23
C ARG A 273 -6.43 8.88 13.50
N HIS A 274 -7.44 9.73 13.46
CA HIS A 274 -7.88 10.52 14.58
C HIS A 274 -9.42 10.59 14.64
N ARG A 275 -9.97 10.99 15.79
CA ARG A 275 -11.41 11.17 16.04
C ARG A 275 -11.64 12.25 17.10
N VAL A 276 -12.87 12.71 17.25
CA VAL A 276 -13.26 13.61 18.36
C VAL A 276 -14.40 12.98 19.16
N MET A 277 -14.20 12.84 20.46
CA MET A 277 -15.24 12.45 21.42
C MET A 277 -15.98 13.70 21.92
N ALA A 278 -17.31 13.62 22.04
CA ALA A 278 -18.12 14.72 22.53
C ALA A 278 -17.97 14.87 24.06
N ASN A 279 -17.88 16.12 24.54
CA ASN A 279 -17.77 16.45 25.96
C ASN A 279 -19.15 16.76 26.55
N SER A 280 -19.43 16.33 27.78
CA SER A 280 -20.71 16.58 28.46
C SER A 280 -20.80 17.94 29.15
N ASN A 281 -19.68 18.64 29.39
CA ASN A 281 -19.64 19.74 30.36
C ASN A 281 -19.34 21.12 29.76
N LYS A 282 -18.61 21.20 28.65
CA LYS A 282 -18.20 22.47 28.00
C LYS A 282 -18.27 22.34 26.46
N PRO A 283 -18.67 23.39 25.74
CA PRO A 283 -18.57 23.42 24.28
C PRO A 283 -17.10 23.36 23.83
N ARG A 284 -16.79 22.49 22.87
CA ARG A 284 -15.49 22.49 22.20
C ARG A 284 -15.59 23.25 20.89
N LEU A 285 -14.66 24.16 20.64
CA LEU A 285 -14.47 24.82 19.35
C LEU A 285 -13.13 24.37 18.77
N SER A 286 -13.08 23.96 17.51
CA SER A 286 -11.80 23.73 16.81
C SER A 286 -11.83 24.26 15.38
N MET A 287 -10.70 24.84 14.98
CA MET A 287 -10.46 25.46 13.69
C MET A 287 -9.34 24.68 13.01
N MET A 288 -9.54 24.32 11.75
CA MET A 288 -8.62 23.49 10.98
C MET A 288 -8.41 24.07 9.58
N TYR A 289 -7.15 24.35 9.24
CA TYR A 289 -6.72 24.54 7.85
C TYR A 289 -6.25 23.19 7.30
N PHE A 290 -6.73 22.81 6.12
CA PHE A 290 -6.32 21.61 5.41
C PHE A 290 -5.57 22.01 4.14
N GLY A 291 -4.24 21.89 4.17
CA GLY A 291 -3.38 22.22 3.02
C GLY A 291 -3.46 21.15 1.95
N ALA A 292 -4.17 21.44 0.86
CA ALA A 292 -4.39 20.53 -0.26
C ALA A 292 -3.75 21.09 -1.54
N PRO A 293 -3.27 20.22 -2.45
CA PRO A 293 -2.77 20.68 -3.74
C PRO A 293 -3.92 21.09 -4.67
N SER A 294 -3.62 21.67 -5.84
CA SER A 294 -4.65 21.93 -6.86
C SER A 294 -5.26 20.64 -7.41
N LEU A 295 -6.50 20.68 -7.92
CA LEU A 295 -7.23 19.47 -8.37
C LEU A 295 -6.49 18.67 -9.46
N ASN A 296 -5.69 19.34 -10.29
CA ASN A 296 -4.91 18.72 -11.36
C ASN A 296 -3.49 18.29 -10.93
N ALA A 297 -3.07 18.59 -9.71
CA ALA A 297 -1.74 18.25 -9.22
C ALA A 297 -1.55 16.73 -9.13
N MET A 298 -0.43 16.25 -9.67
CA MET A 298 -0.05 14.85 -9.60
C MET A 298 0.55 14.49 -8.24
N VAL A 299 -0.10 13.55 -7.56
CA VAL A 299 0.39 12.91 -6.34
C VAL A 299 1.03 11.57 -6.72
N SER A 300 2.32 11.43 -6.44
CA SER A 300 3.07 10.19 -6.60
C SER A 300 4.31 10.19 -5.68
N PRO A 301 4.83 9.01 -5.29
CA PRO A 301 6.09 8.93 -4.54
C PRO A 301 7.22 9.72 -5.17
N LEU A 302 7.82 10.65 -4.42
CA LEU A 302 8.98 11.41 -4.89
C LEU A 302 10.14 10.46 -5.23
N PRO A 303 10.94 10.72 -6.28
CA PRO A 303 12.07 9.86 -6.65
C PRO A 303 13.06 9.61 -5.50
N GLN A 304 13.26 10.61 -4.63
CA GLN A 304 14.13 10.52 -3.44
C GLN A 304 13.60 9.57 -2.35
N MET A 305 12.33 9.16 -2.43
CA MET A 305 11.64 8.25 -1.49
C MET A 305 11.49 6.83 -2.07
N VAL A 306 12.06 6.58 -3.26
CA VAL A 306 12.00 5.31 -3.97
C VAL A 306 13.41 4.74 -4.13
N SER A 307 13.58 3.46 -3.83
CA SER A 307 14.81 2.71 -4.06
C SER A 307 14.52 1.24 -4.38
N SER A 308 15.54 0.48 -4.77
CA SER A 308 15.42 -0.98 -4.96
C SER A 308 14.91 -1.72 -3.71
N ASN A 309 15.22 -1.20 -2.51
CA ASN A 309 14.79 -1.76 -1.23
C ASN A 309 13.46 -1.18 -0.73
N SER A 310 13.03 -0.02 -1.24
CA SER A 310 11.77 0.64 -0.91
C SER A 310 11.09 1.12 -2.21
N PRO A 311 10.50 0.20 -2.98
CA PRO A 311 9.90 0.54 -4.27
C PRO A 311 8.63 1.40 -4.11
N THR A 312 8.13 1.90 -5.23
CA THR A 312 6.89 2.68 -5.31
C THR A 312 5.68 1.90 -4.77
N LEU A 313 5.11 2.38 -3.66
CA LEU A 313 3.94 1.79 -3.00
C LEU A 313 2.61 2.31 -3.55
N TYR A 314 2.62 3.42 -4.30
CA TYR A 314 1.44 4.11 -4.81
C TYR A 314 1.54 4.39 -6.30
N LYS A 315 0.48 4.08 -7.05
CA LYS A 315 0.36 4.48 -8.45
C LYS A 315 0.18 6.01 -8.53
N PRO A 316 0.65 6.71 -9.57
CA PRO A 316 0.35 8.13 -9.72
C PRO A 316 -1.16 8.39 -9.83
N PHE A 317 -1.63 9.48 -9.24
CA PHE A 317 -3.01 9.96 -9.35
C PHE A 317 -3.08 11.48 -9.23
N THR A 318 -4.12 12.10 -9.78
CA THR A 318 -4.42 13.52 -9.52
C THR A 318 -5.11 13.70 -8.16
N TRP A 319 -4.91 14.85 -7.52
CA TRP A 319 -5.66 15.19 -6.31
C TRP A 319 -7.19 15.15 -6.52
N GLY A 320 -7.68 15.58 -7.68
CA GLY A 320 -9.11 15.52 -8.04
C GLY A 320 -9.67 14.10 -8.05
N GLU A 321 -8.93 13.12 -8.60
CA GLU A 321 -9.30 11.70 -8.54
C GLU A 321 -9.32 11.18 -7.10
N PHE A 322 -8.30 11.53 -6.30
CA PHE A 322 -8.21 11.11 -4.90
C PHE A 322 -9.32 11.72 -4.04
N LYS A 323 -9.61 13.01 -4.20
CA LYS A 323 -10.73 13.71 -3.56
C LYS A 323 -12.06 13.07 -3.94
N LYS A 324 -12.29 12.79 -5.22
CA LYS A 324 -13.51 12.11 -5.69
C LYS A 324 -13.67 10.72 -5.08
N ALA A 325 -12.59 9.94 -5.00
CA ALA A 325 -12.57 8.65 -4.31
C ALA A 325 -12.77 8.78 -2.78
N ALA A 326 -12.23 9.85 -2.17
CA ALA A 326 -12.38 10.11 -0.75
C ALA A 326 -13.84 10.39 -0.36
N PHE A 327 -14.55 11.18 -1.18
CA PHE A 327 -15.96 11.51 -0.96
C PHE A 327 -16.93 10.39 -1.36
N SER A 328 -16.50 9.34 -2.09
CA SER A 328 -17.32 8.17 -2.42
C SER A 328 -17.30 7.07 -1.34
N LEU A 329 -16.52 7.26 -0.28
CA LEU A 329 -16.38 6.34 0.85
C LEU A 329 -17.02 6.91 2.11
N ARG A 330 -17.28 6.04 3.09
CA ARG A 330 -17.55 6.46 4.47
C ARG A 330 -16.31 7.08 5.10
N LEU A 331 -16.52 7.91 6.11
CA LEU A 331 -15.49 8.66 6.84
C LEU A 331 -14.30 7.79 7.30
N ALA A 332 -14.59 6.59 7.82
CA ALA A 332 -13.60 5.61 8.29
C ALA A 332 -12.94 4.77 7.17
N GLY A 333 -13.27 5.01 5.90
CA GLY A 333 -12.74 4.28 4.76
C GLY A 333 -11.24 4.51 4.53
N ARG A 334 -10.53 3.45 4.18
CA ARG A 334 -9.10 3.50 3.81
C ARG A 334 -8.93 3.96 2.36
N ARG A 335 -9.10 5.27 2.14
CA ARG A 335 -9.08 5.93 0.81
C ARG A 335 -7.86 5.55 -0.03
N LEU A 336 -6.68 5.61 0.59
CA LEU A 336 -5.39 5.39 -0.07
C LEU A 336 -5.16 3.94 -0.53
N ASP A 337 -5.93 2.96 -0.04
CA ASP A 337 -5.81 1.56 -0.48
C ASP A 337 -6.18 1.39 -1.97
N GLN A 338 -7.07 2.22 -2.52
CA GLN A 338 -7.45 2.19 -3.95
C GLN A 338 -6.31 2.63 -4.88
N PHE A 339 -5.29 3.29 -4.33
CA PHE A 339 -4.17 3.90 -5.07
C PHE A 339 -2.85 3.16 -4.83
N LYS A 340 -2.85 2.08 -4.06
CA LYS A 340 -1.65 1.25 -3.86
C LYS A 340 -1.24 0.55 -5.16
N SER A 341 0.05 0.60 -5.46
CA SER A 341 0.69 -0.23 -6.48
C SER A 341 0.74 -1.67 -6.01
N SER A 342 0.49 -2.62 -6.91
CA SER A 342 0.61 -4.04 -6.60
C SER A 342 2.06 -4.37 -6.21
N GLN A 343 2.23 -4.87 -4.98
CA GLN A 343 3.52 -5.36 -4.46
C GLN A 343 3.75 -6.85 -4.78
N LEU A 344 3.00 -7.39 -5.75
CA LEU A 344 3.09 -8.79 -6.13
C LEU A 344 4.41 -9.06 -6.86
N ARG A 345 5.25 -9.89 -6.23
CA ARG A 345 6.54 -10.35 -6.76
C ARG A 345 6.44 -11.64 -7.58
N CYS A 346 5.67 -12.60 -7.08
CA CYS A 346 5.41 -13.88 -7.75
C CYS A 346 3.94 -13.97 -8.17
N LEU A 347 3.68 -14.27 -9.44
CA LEU A 347 2.36 -14.57 -9.99
C LEU A 347 2.35 -16.01 -10.51
N ASN A 348 1.42 -16.82 -10.02
CA ASN A 348 1.24 -18.20 -10.46
C ASN A 348 -0.18 -18.37 -11.02
N LEU A 349 -0.28 -18.80 -12.29
CA LEU A 349 -1.52 -18.96 -13.03
C LEU A 349 -1.62 -20.39 -13.58
N ALA A 350 -2.75 -21.05 -13.31
CA ALA A 350 -3.02 -22.42 -13.74
C ALA A 350 -4.50 -22.55 -14.18
N SER A 351 -4.79 -22.20 -15.44
CA SER A 351 -6.11 -22.38 -16.06
C SER A 351 -5.98 -22.40 -17.58
N GLY A 352 -6.86 -23.14 -18.27
CA GLY A 352 -6.95 -23.11 -19.74
C GLY A 352 -7.81 -21.95 -20.27
N ASP A 353 -8.60 -21.31 -19.42
CA ASP A 353 -9.63 -20.33 -19.81
C ASP A 353 -9.15 -18.86 -19.76
N ILE A 354 -7.88 -18.63 -19.41
CA ILE A 354 -7.27 -17.31 -19.42
C ILE A 354 -6.93 -16.93 -20.86
N THR A 355 -7.58 -15.90 -21.40
CA THR A 355 -7.22 -15.34 -22.71
C THR A 355 -5.87 -14.64 -22.67
N ASN A 356 -5.18 -14.57 -23.81
CA ASN A 356 -3.85 -13.97 -23.89
C ASN A 356 -3.91 -12.46 -23.57
N GLU A 357 -4.97 -11.76 -23.98
CA GLU A 357 -5.21 -10.37 -23.59
C GLU A 357 -5.37 -10.22 -22.07
N GLY A 358 -6.18 -11.08 -21.44
CA GLY A 358 -6.36 -11.10 -19.98
C GLY A 358 -5.05 -11.38 -19.24
N LEU A 359 -4.21 -12.29 -19.74
CA LEU A 359 -2.88 -12.55 -19.20
C LEU A 359 -1.99 -11.30 -19.26
N ILE A 360 -1.95 -10.59 -20.39
CA ILE A 360 -1.17 -9.36 -20.54
C ILE A 360 -1.66 -8.27 -19.57
N GLU A 361 -2.98 -8.06 -19.47
CA GLU A 361 -3.56 -7.11 -18.52
C GLU A 361 -3.24 -7.47 -17.06
N MET A 362 -3.15 -8.77 -16.72
CA MET A 362 -2.77 -9.24 -15.40
C MET A 362 -1.28 -9.00 -15.07
N VAL A 363 -0.36 -9.24 -16.01
CA VAL A 363 1.09 -9.05 -15.77
C VAL A 363 1.55 -7.58 -15.85
N GLN A 364 0.77 -6.69 -16.47
CA GLN A 364 1.03 -5.24 -16.48
C GLN A 364 0.72 -4.54 -15.13
N LYS A 365 -0.18 -5.12 -14.31
CA LYS A 365 -0.58 -4.54 -13.01
C LYS A 365 0.50 -4.61 -11.91
N PRO A 366 1.35 -5.65 -11.81
CA PRO A 366 2.47 -5.71 -10.86
C PRO A 366 3.80 -5.21 -11.45
N PRO A 367 4.21 -3.94 -11.22
CA PRO A 367 5.49 -3.41 -11.72
C PRO A 367 6.72 -4.04 -11.05
N LEU A 368 6.53 -4.81 -9.97
CA LEU A 368 7.58 -5.46 -9.18
C LEU A 368 7.64 -6.99 -9.39
N LEU A 369 6.98 -7.49 -10.43
CA LEU A 369 6.94 -8.91 -10.73
C LEU A 369 8.34 -9.42 -11.12
N ASP A 370 8.94 -10.24 -10.26
CA ASP A 370 10.22 -10.90 -10.48
C ASP A 370 10.09 -12.42 -10.70
N GLU A 371 8.92 -13.02 -10.40
CA GLU A 371 8.59 -14.40 -10.75
C GLU A 371 7.22 -14.53 -11.46
N LEU A 372 7.18 -15.25 -12.58
CA LEU A 372 5.95 -15.58 -13.30
C LEU A 372 5.91 -17.07 -13.64
N HIS A 373 4.88 -17.76 -13.13
CA HIS A 373 4.67 -19.18 -13.35
C HIS A 373 3.33 -19.41 -14.07
N LEU A 374 3.39 -19.98 -15.27
CA LEU A 374 2.26 -20.26 -16.14
C LEU A 374 2.14 -21.78 -16.33
N TYR A 375 1.00 -22.36 -15.98
CA TYR A 375 0.72 -23.79 -16.09
C TYR A 375 -0.49 -24.02 -17.00
N CYS A 376 -0.31 -24.79 -18.07
CA CYS A 376 -1.35 -25.15 -19.04
C CYS A 376 -2.01 -23.98 -19.80
N ILE A 377 -1.36 -22.81 -19.83
CA ILE A 377 -1.83 -21.63 -20.57
C ILE A 377 -1.19 -21.64 -21.97
N ASN A 378 -1.98 -21.39 -23.01
CA ASN A 378 -1.51 -21.39 -24.40
C ASN A 378 -1.04 -19.99 -24.82
N ILE A 379 0.28 -19.74 -24.86
CA ILE A 379 0.85 -18.43 -25.20
C ILE A 379 1.70 -18.46 -26.46
N SER A 380 1.61 -17.41 -27.26
CA SER A 380 2.41 -17.23 -28.48
C SER A 380 3.70 -16.45 -28.24
N LYS A 381 4.59 -16.44 -29.23
CA LYS A 381 5.78 -15.59 -29.32
C LYS A 381 5.46 -14.11 -29.05
N LYS A 382 4.32 -13.62 -29.55
CA LYS A 382 3.89 -12.22 -29.36
C LYS A 382 3.57 -11.94 -27.89
N ASP A 383 2.93 -12.90 -27.23
CA ASP A 383 2.51 -12.77 -25.83
C ASP A 383 3.72 -12.83 -24.89
N ILE A 384 4.67 -13.75 -25.12
CA ILE A 384 5.93 -13.80 -24.34
C ILE A 384 6.71 -12.49 -24.48
N LYS A 385 6.77 -11.92 -25.70
CA LYS A 385 7.36 -10.58 -25.88
C LYS A 385 6.60 -9.52 -25.09
N ALA A 386 5.27 -9.51 -25.13
CA ALA A 386 4.47 -8.55 -24.37
C ALA A 386 4.63 -8.71 -22.85
N ILE A 387 4.76 -9.94 -22.34
CA ILE A 387 5.11 -10.23 -20.95
C ILE A 387 6.48 -9.63 -20.60
N GLY A 388 7.52 -9.88 -21.40
CA GLY A 388 8.86 -9.37 -21.11
C GLY A 388 8.94 -7.84 -21.10
N HIS A 389 8.31 -7.16 -22.07
CA HIS A 389 8.19 -5.70 -22.06
C HIS A 389 7.39 -5.16 -20.86
N SER A 390 6.40 -5.92 -20.38
CA SER A 390 5.57 -5.54 -19.21
C SER A 390 6.25 -5.84 -17.88
N CYS A 391 7.20 -6.77 -17.85
CA CYS A 391 7.89 -7.25 -16.65
C CYS A 391 9.43 -7.17 -16.81
N PRO A 392 10.02 -5.97 -16.94
CA PRO A 392 11.46 -5.80 -17.20
C PRO A 392 12.37 -6.28 -16.05
N HIS A 393 11.80 -6.58 -14.88
CA HIS A 393 12.50 -7.09 -13.70
C HIS A 393 12.33 -8.60 -13.49
N LEU A 394 11.73 -9.32 -14.44
CA LEU A 394 11.48 -10.75 -14.33
C LEU A 394 12.79 -11.57 -14.25
N LYS A 395 12.96 -12.30 -13.16
CA LYS A 395 14.12 -13.18 -12.89
C LYS A 395 13.79 -14.65 -13.07
N THR A 396 12.56 -15.04 -12.71
CA THR A 396 12.07 -16.42 -12.83
C THR A 396 10.89 -16.46 -13.80
N PHE A 397 11.01 -17.24 -14.88
CA PHE A 397 9.90 -17.52 -15.79
C PHE A 397 9.72 -19.04 -15.91
N ARG A 398 8.53 -19.53 -15.56
CA ARG A 398 8.17 -20.94 -15.71
C ARG A 398 6.97 -21.05 -16.65
N LEU A 399 7.16 -21.71 -17.78
CA LEU A 399 6.11 -22.01 -18.76
C LEU A 399 5.96 -23.52 -18.85
N ASN A 400 4.96 -24.06 -18.16
CA ASN A 400 4.78 -25.49 -17.96
C ASN A 400 3.55 -26.00 -18.70
N TYR A 401 3.73 -26.97 -19.58
CA TYR A 401 2.65 -27.53 -20.40
C TYR A 401 2.27 -28.94 -19.95
N LYS A 402 0.96 -29.25 -19.92
CA LYS A 402 0.50 -30.64 -19.81
C LYS A 402 0.78 -31.32 -21.15
N GLY A 403 1.63 -32.35 -21.16
CA GLY A 403 2.12 -33.03 -22.37
C GLY A 403 1.08 -33.83 -23.17
N ASN A 404 -0.03 -33.20 -23.57
CA ASN A 404 -0.92 -33.72 -24.61
C ASN A 404 -0.22 -33.62 -25.97
N ARG A 405 -0.33 -34.69 -26.76
CA ARG A 405 0.45 -34.87 -28.01
C ARG A 405 -0.04 -34.01 -29.19
N ASP A 406 -1.14 -33.27 -29.03
CA ASP A 406 -1.93 -32.79 -30.16
C ASP A 406 -1.96 -31.27 -30.38
N VAL A 407 -1.25 -30.47 -29.57
CA VAL A 407 -1.14 -29.01 -29.81
C VAL A 407 0.18 -28.69 -30.54
N TYR A 408 0.04 -28.30 -31.81
CA TYR A 408 1.11 -27.81 -32.69
C TYR A 408 1.37 -26.31 -32.47
N LEU A 409 2.29 -25.96 -31.57
CA LEU A 409 2.84 -24.59 -31.48
C LEU A 409 4.36 -24.65 -31.25
N GLY A 410 5.11 -23.88 -32.05
CA GLY A 410 6.57 -23.96 -32.14
C GLY A 410 7.28 -23.29 -30.95
N CYS A 411 7.87 -24.09 -30.06
CA CYS A 411 8.48 -23.56 -28.84
C CYS A 411 9.80 -22.82 -29.07
N ASP A 412 10.48 -23.00 -30.21
CA ASP A 412 11.70 -22.25 -30.54
C ASP A 412 11.40 -20.76 -30.75
N GLU A 413 10.21 -20.44 -31.28
CA GLU A 413 9.77 -19.05 -31.36
C GLU A 413 9.57 -18.42 -29.98
N ASN A 414 9.05 -19.21 -29.03
CA ASN A 414 8.84 -18.81 -27.66
C ASN A 414 10.18 -18.64 -26.90
N ALA A 415 11.16 -19.50 -27.18
CA ALA A 415 12.55 -19.35 -26.72
C ALA A 415 13.20 -18.05 -27.26
N LEU A 416 13.10 -17.81 -28.57
CA LEU A 416 13.59 -16.58 -29.22
C LEU A 416 12.85 -15.29 -28.78
N ALA A 417 11.72 -15.39 -28.08
CA ALA A 417 11.03 -14.23 -27.52
C ALA A 417 11.68 -13.74 -26.21
N THR A 418 12.24 -14.64 -25.39
CA THR A 418 12.80 -14.28 -24.08
C THR A 418 14.07 -13.44 -24.21
N GLU A 419 14.94 -13.77 -25.18
CA GLU A 419 16.13 -13.00 -25.60
C GLU A 419 15.91 -11.47 -25.54
N LYS A 420 14.94 -10.97 -26.31
CA LYS A 420 14.82 -9.53 -26.58
C LYS A 420 14.03 -8.77 -25.52
N THR A 421 13.44 -9.47 -24.56
CA THR A 421 12.40 -8.91 -23.69
C THR A 421 12.57 -9.25 -22.22
N MET A 422 13.44 -10.20 -21.87
CA MET A 422 13.72 -10.61 -20.48
C MET A 422 15.23 -10.68 -20.19
N PRO A 423 16.01 -9.58 -20.38
CA PRO A 423 17.48 -9.61 -20.26
C PRO A 423 17.99 -9.91 -18.84
N GLY A 424 17.15 -9.71 -17.81
CA GLY A 424 17.48 -9.99 -16.40
C GLY A 424 17.18 -11.42 -15.92
N LEU A 425 16.77 -12.32 -16.82
CA LEU A 425 16.29 -13.65 -16.47
C LEU A 425 17.43 -14.55 -15.92
N ARG A 426 17.18 -15.16 -14.76
CA ARG A 426 18.10 -16.06 -14.04
C ARG A 426 17.60 -17.50 -13.97
N HIS A 427 16.30 -17.71 -14.00
CA HIS A 427 15.70 -19.04 -13.91
C HIS A 427 14.62 -19.21 -14.98
N LEU A 428 14.84 -20.15 -15.90
CA LEU A 428 13.88 -20.49 -16.97
C LEU A 428 13.46 -21.96 -16.83
N GLN A 429 12.16 -22.21 -16.82
CA GLN A 429 11.59 -23.56 -16.88
C GLN A 429 10.64 -23.66 -18.06
N LEU A 430 10.87 -24.64 -18.92
CA LEU A 430 10.05 -24.96 -20.09
C LEU A 430 9.51 -26.40 -19.99
N PHE A 431 9.06 -26.81 -18.80
CA PHE A 431 8.66 -28.20 -18.55
C PHE A 431 7.55 -28.68 -19.49
N GLY A 432 7.75 -29.81 -20.15
CA GLY A 432 6.75 -30.41 -21.05
C GLY A 432 6.57 -29.71 -22.40
N ASN A 433 7.44 -28.77 -22.77
CA ASN A 433 7.38 -28.04 -24.05
C ASN A 433 8.05 -28.81 -25.20
N ARG A 434 7.97 -28.28 -26.42
CA ARG A 434 8.59 -28.83 -27.64
C ARG A 434 9.81 -28.02 -28.10
N VAL A 435 10.67 -27.60 -27.17
CA VAL A 435 11.90 -26.85 -27.53
C VAL A 435 12.87 -27.78 -28.29
N THR A 436 13.44 -27.30 -29.39
CA THR A 436 14.43 -28.02 -30.19
C THR A 436 15.85 -27.61 -29.82
N ARG A 437 16.84 -28.21 -30.50
CA ARG A 437 18.25 -27.86 -30.35
C ARG A 437 18.53 -26.38 -30.67
N ASP A 438 17.87 -25.82 -31.67
CA ASP A 438 18.14 -24.45 -32.12
C ASP A 438 17.50 -23.43 -31.17
N GLY A 439 16.32 -23.75 -30.60
CA GLY A 439 15.73 -23.00 -29.50
C GLY A 439 16.59 -23.02 -28.23
N LEU A 440 17.26 -24.14 -27.92
CA LEU A 440 18.19 -24.23 -26.78
C LEU A 440 19.46 -23.41 -27.02
N LEU A 441 20.05 -23.45 -28.22
CA LEU A 441 21.17 -22.58 -28.59
C LEU A 441 20.79 -21.10 -28.45
N ALA A 442 19.60 -20.72 -28.95
CA ALA A 442 19.09 -19.36 -28.82
C ALA A 442 18.91 -18.91 -27.36
N ILE A 443 18.52 -19.80 -26.43
CA ILE A 443 18.46 -19.44 -24.99
C ILE A 443 19.86 -19.19 -24.42
N ILE A 444 20.85 -20.04 -24.74
CA ILE A 444 22.21 -19.93 -24.21
C ILE A 444 22.91 -18.67 -24.72
N ASP A 445 22.84 -18.43 -26.03
CA ASP A 445 23.58 -17.33 -26.68
C ASP A 445 23.00 -15.95 -26.27
N ASN A 446 21.76 -15.90 -25.77
CA ASN A 446 21.02 -14.66 -25.52
C ASN A 446 20.53 -14.41 -24.09
N CYS A 447 20.65 -15.37 -23.17
CA CYS A 447 20.33 -15.17 -21.75
C CYS A 447 21.63 -15.26 -20.91
N PRO A 448 22.54 -14.26 -20.98
CA PRO A 448 23.88 -14.33 -20.40
C PRO A 448 23.91 -14.35 -18.86
N HIS A 449 22.77 -14.13 -18.20
CA HIS A 449 22.60 -14.15 -16.75
C HIS A 449 21.80 -15.38 -16.26
N LEU A 450 21.52 -16.35 -17.13
CA LEU A 450 20.72 -17.53 -16.81
C LEU A 450 21.51 -18.50 -15.92
N GLU A 451 21.06 -18.70 -14.68
CA GLU A 451 21.68 -19.56 -13.67
C GLU A 451 21.12 -20.99 -13.68
N SER A 452 19.84 -21.15 -14.07
CA SER A 452 19.20 -22.47 -14.17
C SER A 452 18.23 -22.58 -15.34
N LEU A 453 18.27 -23.73 -16.02
CA LEU A 453 17.36 -24.10 -17.10
C LEU A 453 16.75 -25.49 -16.82
N ASP A 454 15.43 -25.57 -16.73
CA ASP A 454 14.69 -26.84 -16.63
C ASP A 454 13.92 -27.11 -17.93
N ILE A 455 14.28 -28.22 -18.59
CA ILE A 455 13.66 -28.73 -19.82
C ILE A 455 13.20 -30.18 -19.67
N GLN A 456 12.83 -30.59 -18.45
CA GLN A 456 12.27 -31.91 -18.21
C GLN A 456 10.98 -32.11 -19.03
N ASN A 457 10.80 -33.34 -19.53
CA ASN A 457 9.72 -33.72 -20.45
C ASN A 457 9.66 -32.92 -21.77
N CYS A 458 10.76 -32.28 -22.20
CA CYS A 458 10.87 -31.78 -23.57
C CYS A 458 11.21 -32.93 -24.54
N PHE A 459 10.20 -33.42 -25.28
CA PHE A 459 10.31 -34.63 -26.10
C PHE A 459 10.98 -34.45 -27.48
N GLN A 460 11.26 -33.21 -27.90
CA GLN A 460 11.89 -32.90 -29.19
C GLN A 460 13.36 -32.43 -29.07
N ALA A 461 13.91 -32.38 -27.86
CA ALA A 461 15.32 -32.07 -27.59
C ALA A 461 16.23 -33.32 -27.70
N THR A 462 15.92 -34.26 -28.60
CA THR A 462 16.68 -35.49 -28.81
C THR A 462 18.02 -35.20 -29.49
N ASN A 463 19.08 -35.91 -29.09
CA ASN A 463 20.46 -35.78 -29.62
C ASN A 463 21.08 -34.37 -29.50
N LEU A 464 21.11 -33.82 -28.28
CA LEU A 464 22.01 -32.71 -27.95
C LEU A 464 23.47 -33.18 -28.13
N ARG A 465 24.22 -32.52 -29.02
CA ARG A 465 25.63 -32.84 -29.25
C ARG A 465 26.49 -32.60 -28.00
N PRO A 466 27.63 -33.30 -27.81
CA PRO A 466 28.48 -33.17 -26.62
C PRO A 466 28.99 -31.74 -26.35
N ASP A 467 29.27 -30.96 -27.40
CA ASP A 467 29.67 -29.56 -27.33
C ASP A 467 28.57 -28.68 -26.71
N LEU A 468 27.31 -28.90 -27.07
CA LEU A 468 26.16 -28.17 -26.54
C LEU A 468 25.87 -28.55 -25.09
N VAL A 469 25.95 -29.84 -24.76
CA VAL A 469 25.84 -30.34 -23.37
C VAL A 469 26.92 -29.74 -22.47
N ARG A 470 28.15 -29.68 -22.96
CA ARG A 470 29.29 -29.07 -22.25
C ARG A 470 29.07 -27.56 -22.05
N ARG A 471 28.61 -26.82 -23.07
CA ARG A 471 28.26 -25.39 -22.93
C ARG A 471 27.17 -25.18 -21.88
N LEU A 472 26.07 -25.93 -21.96
CA LEU A 472 24.96 -25.88 -21.00
C LEU A 472 25.43 -26.13 -19.57
N SER A 473 26.17 -27.22 -19.33
CA SER A 473 26.65 -27.61 -17.98
C SER A 473 27.74 -26.71 -17.41
N GLN A 474 28.53 -26.04 -18.26
CA GLN A 474 29.54 -25.07 -17.81
C GLN A 474 28.95 -23.69 -17.50
N GLN A 475 27.83 -23.31 -18.13
CA GLN A 475 27.22 -22.00 -17.99
C GLN A 475 26.02 -21.99 -17.03
N ILE A 476 25.26 -23.09 -16.90
CA ILE A 476 23.92 -23.12 -16.32
C ILE A 476 23.65 -24.42 -15.55
N ARG A 477 22.91 -24.36 -14.44
CA ARG A 477 22.34 -25.57 -13.81
C ARG A 477 21.21 -26.14 -14.68
N LEU A 478 21.49 -27.20 -15.43
CA LEU A 478 20.54 -27.86 -16.33
C LEU A 478 19.80 -29.03 -15.65
N ALA A 479 18.47 -29.06 -15.73
CA ALA A 479 17.65 -30.21 -15.38
C ALA A 479 17.08 -30.90 -16.63
N THR A 480 17.31 -32.21 -16.77
CA THR A 480 16.79 -33.04 -17.87
C THR A 480 16.08 -34.30 -17.32
N GLY A 481 15.28 -34.96 -18.16
CA GLY A 481 14.50 -36.15 -17.75
C GLY A 481 15.38 -37.41 -17.60
N GLN A 482 14.89 -38.43 -16.87
CA GLN A 482 15.66 -39.66 -16.59
C GLN A 482 16.23 -40.36 -17.83
N ALA A 483 15.49 -40.38 -18.94
CA ALA A 483 15.97 -40.95 -20.22
C ALA A 483 17.14 -40.18 -20.83
N TYR A 484 17.26 -38.87 -20.56
CA TYR A 484 18.39 -38.07 -21.00
C TYR A 484 19.61 -38.23 -20.08
N MET A 485 19.39 -38.42 -18.77
CA MET A 485 20.48 -38.51 -17.79
C MET A 485 21.43 -39.69 -18.06
N ALA A 486 20.95 -40.83 -18.55
CA ALA A 486 21.81 -41.96 -18.92
C ALA A 486 22.80 -41.58 -20.04
N SER A 487 22.28 -41.03 -21.14
CA SER A 487 23.10 -40.56 -22.27
C SER A 487 24.01 -39.38 -21.89
N LEU A 488 23.54 -38.49 -21.01
CA LEU A 488 24.27 -37.31 -20.54
C LEU A 488 25.44 -37.68 -19.63
N MET A 489 25.23 -38.63 -18.70
CA MET A 489 26.26 -39.14 -17.80
C MET A 489 27.36 -39.87 -18.58
N LEU A 490 26.99 -40.73 -19.52
CA LEU A 490 27.95 -41.41 -20.42
C LEU A 490 28.77 -40.39 -21.23
N LEU A 491 28.15 -39.32 -21.73
CA LEU A 491 28.84 -38.21 -22.43
C LEU A 491 29.82 -37.46 -21.52
N LEU A 492 29.41 -37.17 -20.28
CA LEU A 492 30.22 -36.46 -19.30
C LEU A 492 31.40 -37.31 -18.83
N GLU A 493 31.20 -38.61 -18.61
CA GLU A 493 32.30 -39.55 -18.29
C GLU A 493 33.28 -39.69 -19.46
N ALA A 494 32.80 -39.77 -20.71
CA ALA A 494 33.66 -39.82 -21.90
C ALA A 494 34.47 -38.51 -22.08
N LEU A 495 33.85 -37.35 -21.86
CA LEU A 495 34.51 -36.04 -21.93
C LEU A 495 35.54 -35.82 -20.81
N VAL A 496 35.27 -36.30 -19.59
CA VAL A 496 36.23 -36.26 -18.47
C VAL A 496 37.41 -37.21 -18.71
N ARG A 497 37.20 -38.32 -19.45
CA ARG A 497 38.25 -39.30 -19.80
C ARG A 497 38.98 -39.02 -21.11
N GLY A 498 38.60 -37.97 -21.86
CA GLY A 498 39.29 -37.55 -23.09
C GLY A 498 39.23 -38.55 -24.24
N GLN A 499 38.24 -39.45 -24.25
CA GLN A 499 38.09 -40.46 -25.32
C GLN A 499 37.20 -39.93 -26.44
N HIS A 500 37.70 -39.95 -27.67
CA HIS A 500 37.06 -39.29 -28.82
C HIS A 500 36.22 -40.20 -29.74
N ASP A 501 36.28 -41.53 -29.56
CA ASP A 501 35.51 -42.49 -30.36
C ASP A 501 34.64 -43.39 -29.48
N ILE A 502 33.32 -43.21 -29.58
CA ILE A 502 32.32 -44.18 -29.11
C ILE A 502 31.26 -44.30 -30.21
N ALA A 503 31.21 -45.46 -30.87
CA ALA A 503 30.18 -45.77 -31.84
C ALA A 503 28.85 -46.07 -31.13
N MET A 504 27.75 -45.49 -31.61
CA MET A 504 26.40 -45.81 -31.11
C MET A 504 25.84 -47.04 -31.83
N GLU A 505 25.80 -48.17 -31.13
CA GLU A 505 24.80 -49.23 -31.38
C GLU A 505 23.92 -49.38 -30.13
N CYS A 506 22.62 -49.14 -30.31
CA CYS A 506 21.63 -49.23 -29.23
C CYS A 506 20.43 -50.06 -29.68
N ASP A 507 20.32 -51.29 -29.17
CA ASP A 507 19.01 -51.93 -28.95
C ASP A 507 18.61 -51.69 -27.47
N PRO A 508 17.50 -50.97 -27.17
CA PRO A 508 17.19 -50.57 -25.80
C PRO A 508 16.56 -51.65 -24.91
N ALA A 509 16.25 -52.85 -25.41
CA ALA A 509 15.29 -53.74 -24.74
C ALA A 509 15.88 -54.67 -23.67
N GLU A 510 17.05 -55.29 -23.87
CA GLU A 510 17.46 -56.45 -23.06
C GLU A 510 18.30 -56.14 -21.81
N LYS A 511 19.14 -55.10 -21.82
CA LYS A 511 20.04 -54.80 -20.67
C LYS A 511 19.34 -54.23 -19.42
N TYR A 512 18.04 -53.93 -19.48
CA TYR A 512 17.34 -53.25 -18.39
C TYR A 512 16.94 -54.16 -17.21
N ARG A 513 17.17 -55.49 -17.29
CA ARG A 513 16.79 -56.44 -16.22
C ARG A 513 17.89 -56.76 -15.21
N GLU A 514 19.17 -56.69 -15.56
CA GLU A 514 20.25 -57.13 -14.66
C GLU A 514 20.79 -56.03 -13.74
N SER A 515 20.70 -54.75 -14.13
CA SER A 515 21.24 -53.64 -13.33
C SER A 515 20.43 -53.32 -12.06
N LEU A 516 19.25 -53.91 -11.87
CA LEU A 516 18.33 -53.61 -10.76
C LEU A 516 18.61 -54.41 -9.47
N GLN A 517 19.53 -55.39 -9.51
CA GLN A 517 19.84 -56.25 -8.36
C GLN A 517 21.13 -55.84 -7.60
N GLY A 518 21.94 -54.91 -8.15
CA GLY A 518 23.37 -54.80 -7.80
C GLY A 518 23.84 -53.60 -6.97
N ASN A 519 23.01 -52.57 -6.69
CA ASN A 519 23.47 -51.31 -6.08
C ASN A 519 22.60 -50.85 -4.89
N ILE A 520 22.45 -51.72 -3.88
CA ILE A 520 22.00 -51.33 -2.53
C ILE A 520 23.24 -51.18 -1.63
N GLU A 521 24.13 -50.21 -1.92
CA GLU A 521 25.24 -49.87 -1.01
C GLU A 521 25.92 -48.50 -1.31
N ALA A 522 25.13 -47.44 -1.49
CA ALA A 522 25.63 -46.06 -1.44
C ALA A 522 24.56 -45.12 -0.86
N GLY A 523 24.84 -44.49 0.28
CA GLY A 523 23.88 -43.72 1.07
C GLY A 523 23.51 -42.34 0.50
N ILE A 524 22.89 -42.29 -0.68
CA ILE A 524 22.35 -41.05 -1.28
C ILE A 524 20.82 -41.13 -1.30
N ARG A 525 20.14 -40.22 -0.58
CA ARG A 525 18.67 -40.14 -0.56
C ARG A 525 18.17 -39.43 -1.83
N TYR A 526 17.60 -40.18 -2.76
CA TYR A 526 16.82 -39.64 -3.87
C TYR A 526 15.31 -39.78 -3.58
N THR A 527 14.53 -38.72 -3.81
CA THR A 527 13.06 -38.79 -3.79
C THR A 527 12.56 -39.13 -5.19
N VAL A 528 12.02 -40.35 -5.36
CA VAL A 528 11.43 -40.80 -6.63
C VAL A 528 9.92 -40.47 -6.64
N TYR A 529 9.49 -39.58 -7.53
CA TYR A 529 8.07 -39.40 -7.83
C TYR A 529 7.66 -40.35 -8.96
N ASN A 530 7.03 -41.46 -8.60
CA ASN A 530 6.54 -42.45 -9.56
C ASN A 530 5.11 -42.09 -9.99
N CYS A 531 4.94 -41.54 -11.20
CA CYS A 531 3.63 -41.16 -11.73
C CYS A 531 3.03 -42.30 -12.56
N ALA A 532 2.62 -43.37 -11.86
CA ALA A 532 1.84 -44.47 -12.44
C ALA A 532 0.34 -44.25 -12.19
N ARG A 533 -0.50 -44.62 -13.17
CA ARG A 533 -1.94 -44.37 -13.17
C ARG A 533 -2.66 -45.15 -12.06
N GLY A 534 -3.40 -44.42 -11.22
CA GLY A 534 -4.70 -44.83 -10.67
C GLY A 534 -4.75 -46.03 -9.72
N SER A 535 -4.83 -45.76 -8.42
CA SER A 535 -5.87 -46.33 -7.54
C SER A 535 -5.91 -45.57 -6.20
N SER A 536 -7.04 -45.67 -5.51
CA SER A 536 -7.37 -44.90 -4.31
C SER A 536 -6.72 -45.43 -3.04
N SER A 537 -6.22 -44.53 -2.18
CA SER A 537 -6.43 -44.46 -0.71
C SER A 537 -5.28 -43.71 0.02
N ALA A 538 -5.48 -43.45 1.31
CA ALA A 538 -4.59 -42.81 2.29
C ALA A 538 -4.50 -41.25 2.29
N GLU A 539 -5.28 -40.66 3.18
CA GLU A 539 -5.11 -39.30 3.73
C GLU A 539 -3.97 -39.24 4.76
N LYS A 540 -3.64 -38.00 5.21
CA LYS A 540 -2.73 -37.63 6.34
C LYS A 540 -1.22 -37.78 6.02
N GLU A 541 -0.28 -36.91 6.39
CA GLU A 541 -0.21 -35.70 7.24
C GLU A 541 1.18 -35.00 6.96
N MET A 542 1.56 -33.75 7.30
CA MET A 542 0.97 -32.62 8.04
C MET A 542 1.69 -31.26 7.74
N HIS A 543 0.94 -30.15 7.62
CA HIS A 543 1.26 -28.71 7.84
C HIS A 543 2.34 -27.86 7.10
N THR A 544 1.89 -26.61 6.86
CA THR A 544 2.62 -25.31 6.83
C THR A 544 3.62 -24.98 5.73
N TRP A 545 3.12 -24.39 4.63
CA TRP A 545 3.62 -23.11 4.09
C TRP A 545 2.45 -22.23 3.61
N LYS A 546 2.45 -20.93 3.95
CA LYS A 546 1.42 -19.99 3.48
C LYS A 546 1.73 -19.53 2.05
N ILE A 547 0.94 -19.96 1.08
CA ILE A 547 0.79 -19.30 -0.22
C ILE A 547 -0.70 -18.97 -0.39
N ALA A 548 -1.01 -17.75 -0.80
CA ALA A 548 -2.38 -17.30 -0.97
C ALA A 548 -3.02 -18.01 -2.18
N GLN A 549 -3.78 -19.06 -1.91
CA GLN A 549 -4.50 -19.83 -2.92
C GLN A 549 -5.87 -19.18 -3.17
N ILE A 550 -5.96 -18.34 -4.20
CA ILE A 550 -7.26 -17.87 -4.72
C ILE A 550 -7.77 -18.94 -5.69
N CYS A 551 -8.52 -19.92 -5.16
CA CYS A 551 -9.35 -20.79 -5.97
C CYS A 551 -10.65 -20.06 -6.29
N ILE A 552 -10.85 -19.68 -7.55
CA ILE A 552 -12.17 -19.34 -8.10
C ILE A 552 -12.59 -20.51 -8.97
N TRP A 553 -13.57 -21.28 -8.48
CA TRP A 553 -14.45 -22.16 -9.25
C TRP A 553 -15.88 -21.91 -8.73
N PRO A 554 -16.91 -22.06 -9.59
CA PRO A 554 -18.30 -21.68 -9.27
C PRO A 554 -18.94 -22.54 -8.17
#